data_AF-A0A498J543-F1
#
_entry.id   AF-A0A498J543-F1
#
_cell.length_a   1.000
_cell.length_b   1.000
_cell.length_c   1.000
_cell.angle_alpha   90.00
_cell.angle_beta   90.00
_cell.angle_gamma   90.00
#
_symmetry.space_group_name_H-M   'P 1'
#
loop_
_entity.id
_entity.type
_entity.pdbx_description
1 polymer ?
#
loop_
_entity_poly.entity_id
_entity_poly.type
_entity_poly.pdbx_seq_one_letter_code
_entity_poly.pdbx_strand_id
1 'polypeptide(L)'
;MVELLAVHEGIRWDADRNLAHIIMECDSLQGSSFMDLLVDDIHILLRAFVDLQACYMRRTANVAAHGMAKLAVSSSIDFCWYEEPLNSIVEALYDVA
;
A
#
# COMPACT_ATOMS: atom_id res chain seq x y z
N MET A 1 -8.62 -8.54 2.72
CA MET A 1 -9.14 -7.39 3.51
C MET A 1 -8.04 -6.39 3.78
N VAL A 2 -6.98 -6.76 4.52
CA VAL A 2 -5.87 -5.84 4.87
C VAL A 2 -5.14 -5.31 3.63
N GLU A 3 -4.89 -6.15 2.62
CA GLU A 3 -4.23 -5.74 1.36
C GLU A 3 -5.03 -4.68 0.60
N LEU A 4 -6.34 -4.90 0.45
CA LEU A 4 -7.22 -3.98 -0.27
C LEU A 4 -7.34 -2.63 0.47
N LEU A 5 -7.35 -2.65 1.81
CA LEU A 5 -7.30 -1.43 2.63
C LEU A 5 -5.95 -0.70 2.52
N ALA A 6 -4.84 -1.43 2.50
CA ALA A 6 -3.52 -0.84 2.32
C ALA A 6 -3.40 -0.16 0.95
N VAL A 7 -3.94 -0.79 -0.10
CA VAL A 7 -4.05 -0.20 -1.44
C VAL A 7 -4.93 1.05 -1.40
N HIS A 8 -6.12 0.98 -0.81
CA HIS A 8 -7.03 2.13 -0.69
C HIS A 8 -6.37 3.33 0.01
N GLU A 9 -5.75 3.12 1.17
CA GLU A 9 -5.08 4.18 1.92
C GLU A 9 -3.86 4.73 1.17
N GLY A 10 -3.08 3.86 0.50
CA GLY A 10 -1.95 4.30 -0.33
C GLY A 10 -2.38 5.21 -1.48
N ILE A 11 -3.43 4.83 -2.22
CA ILE A 11 -3.95 5.63 -3.33
C ILE A 11 -4.53 6.96 -2.81
N ARG A 12 -5.30 6.91 -1.73
CA ARG A 12 -5.88 8.11 -1.13
C ARG A 12 -4.79 9.09 -0.72
N TRP A 13 -3.72 8.59 -0.12
CA TRP A 13 -2.58 9.40 0.28
C TRP A 13 -1.90 10.10 -0.91
N ASP A 14 -1.70 9.38 -2.01
CA ASP A 14 -1.11 9.94 -3.23
C ASP A 14 -2.05 10.96 -3.90
N ALA A 15 -3.36 10.73 -3.83
CA ALA A 15 -4.38 11.65 -4.32
C ALA A 15 -4.41 12.95 -3.49
N ASP A 16 -4.31 12.86 -2.15
CA ASP A 16 -4.22 14.02 -1.25
C ASP A 16 -2.97 14.88 -1.53
N ARG A 17 -1.92 14.26 -2.08
CA ARG A 17 -0.69 14.94 -2.54
C ARG A 17 -0.76 15.47 -3.96
N ASN A 18 -1.89 15.28 -4.65
CA ASN A 18 -2.11 15.68 -6.03
C ASN A 18 -1.03 15.14 -6.98
N LEU A 19 -0.57 13.91 -6.73
CA LEU A 19 0.35 13.23 -7.64
C LEU A 19 -0.38 12.91 -8.94
N ALA A 20 0.22 13.24 -10.09
CA ALA A 20 -0.40 13.02 -11.39
C ALA A 20 -0.15 11.60 -11.93
N HIS A 21 0.96 10.97 -11.52
CA HIS A 21 1.43 9.68 -12.02
C HIS A 21 1.72 8.76 -10.84
N ILE A 22 1.12 7.57 -10.83
CA ILE A 22 1.37 6.56 -9.80
C ILE A 22 1.68 5.19 -10.41
N ILE A 23 2.61 4.49 -9.76
CA ILE A 23 2.94 3.09 -10.05
C ILE A 23 2.57 2.29 -8.79
N MET A 24 1.62 1.38 -8.94
CA MET A 24 1.18 0.49 -7.89
C MET A 24 1.78 -0.90 -8.11
N GLU A 25 2.59 -1.35 -7.18
CA GLU A 25 3.16 -2.70 -7.16
C GLU A 25 2.53 -3.48 -5.99
N CYS A 26 1.90 -4.62 -6.27
CA CYS A 26 1.23 -5.41 -5.24
C CYS A 26 1.36 -6.91 -5.50
N ASP A 27 1.48 -7.70 -4.44
CA ASP A 27 1.56 -9.16 -4.50
C ASP A 27 0.21 -9.87 -4.34
N SER A 28 -0.87 -9.11 -4.08
CA SER A 28 -2.23 -9.63 -4.06
C SER A 28 -3.27 -8.51 -4.19
N LEU A 29 -4.09 -8.59 -5.23
CA LEU A 29 -5.19 -7.64 -5.49
C LEU A 29 -6.55 -8.36 -5.60
N GLN A 30 -6.72 -9.47 -4.86
CA GLN A 30 -7.96 -10.24 -4.92
C GLN A 30 -8.97 -9.75 -3.87
N GLY A 31 -10.05 -9.13 -4.35
CA GLY A 31 -11.25 -8.88 -3.57
C GLY A 31 -12.17 -10.11 -3.54
N SER A 32 -12.76 -10.42 -2.39
CA SER A 32 -13.96 -11.28 -2.30
C SER A 32 -15.21 -10.45 -2.57
N SER A 33 -16.34 -11.05 -2.96
CA SER A 33 -17.61 -10.32 -3.19
C SER A 33 -18.09 -9.47 -2.01
N PHE A 34 -17.62 -9.75 -0.79
CA PHE A 34 -17.89 -8.93 0.40
C PHE A 34 -17.18 -7.57 0.38
N MET A 35 -16.27 -7.34 -0.57
CA MET A 35 -15.40 -6.16 -0.69
C MET A 35 -15.70 -5.33 -1.93
N ASP A 36 -16.79 -5.60 -2.65
CA ASP A 36 -17.11 -4.94 -3.92
C ASP A 36 -17.17 -3.41 -3.77
N LEU A 37 -17.73 -2.90 -2.65
CA LEU A 37 -17.75 -1.46 -2.35
C LEU A 37 -16.35 -0.85 -2.20
N LEU A 38 -15.42 -1.56 -1.56
CA LEU A 38 -14.05 -1.09 -1.38
C LEU A 38 -13.26 -1.14 -2.70
N VAL A 39 -13.53 -2.14 -3.54
CA VAL A 39 -12.98 -2.22 -4.89
C VAL A 39 -13.49 -1.05 -5.75
N ASP A 40 -14.78 -0.72 -5.66
CA ASP A 40 -15.36 0.41 -6.38
C ASP A 40 -14.80 1.76 -5.92
N ASP A 41 -14.62 1.97 -4.62
CA ASP A 41 -13.98 3.17 -4.09
C ASP A 41 -12.53 3.30 -4.58
N ILE A 42 -11.77 2.20 -4.58
CA ILE A 42 -10.42 2.15 -5.17
C ILE A 42 -10.46 2.55 -6.64
N HIS A 43 -11.39 2.01 -7.43
CA HIS A 43 -11.54 2.40 -8.83
C HIS A 43 -11.88 3.88 -9.01
N ILE A 44 -12.68 4.46 -8.11
CA ILE A 44 -13.00 5.90 -8.14
C ILE A 44 -11.76 6.73 -7.85
N LEU A 45 -11.00 6.38 -6.81
CA LEU A 45 -9.77 7.08 -6.44
C LEU A 45 -8.73 7.02 -7.57
N LEU A 46 -8.57 5.86 -8.20
CA LEU A 46 -7.64 5.66 -9.30
C LEU A 46 -7.95 6.54 -10.54
N ARG A 47 -9.19 6.97 -10.73
CA ARG A 47 -9.57 7.90 -11.82
C ARG A 47 -9.06 9.32 -11.61
N ALA A 48 -8.60 9.67 -10.41
CA ALA A 48 -8.03 10.99 -10.14
C ALA A 48 -6.64 11.17 -10.77
N PHE A 49 -5.95 10.08 -11.12
CA PHE A 49 -4.60 10.10 -11.66
C PHE A 49 -4.61 10.19 -13.18
N VAL A 50 -3.67 10.96 -13.73
CA VAL A 50 -3.50 11.13 -15.18
C VAL A 50 -2.88 9.88 -15.79
N ASP A 51 -1.97 9.25 -15.04
CA ASP A 51 -1.31 8.01 -15.45
C ASP A 51 -1.23 7.05 -14.27
N LEU A 52 -1.60 5.80 -14.54
CA LEU A 52 -1.64 4.73 -13.57
C LEU A 52 -1.06 3.47 -14.19
N GLN A 53 -0.02 2.94 -13.56
CA GLN A 53 0.48 1.61 -13.84
C GLN A 53 0.25 0.71 -12.63
N ALA A 54 -0.46 -0.40 -12.82
CA ALA A 54 -0.58 -1.44 -11.80
C ALA A 54 0.18 -2.68 -12.24
N CYS A 55 1.09 -3.18 -11.41
CA CYS A 55 1.86 -4.39 -11.69
C CYS A 55 1.76 -5.40 -10.54
N TYR A 56 1.75 -6.67 -10.91
CA TYR A 56 1.88 -7.76 -9.95
C TYR A 56 3.35 -7.93 -9.58
N MET A 57 3.65 -7.93 -8.29
CA MET A 57 4.97 -8.23 -7.77
C MET A 57 4.95 -9.56 -7.01
N ARG A 58 6.03 -10.35 -7.08
CA ARG A 58 6.14 -11.54 -6.23
C ARG A 58 6.23 -11.10 -4.77
N ARG A 59 5.56 -11.84 -3.87
CA ARG A 59 5.62 -11.61 -2.42
C ARG A 59 7.04 -11.52 -1.85
N THR A 60 7.98 -12.30 -2.40
CA THR A 60 9.40 -12.28 -2.01
C THR A 60 10.10 -10.97 -2.34
N ALA A 61 9.54 -10.16 -3.24
CA ALA A 61 10.05 -8.84 -3.58
C ALA A 61 9.24 -7.71 -2.92
N ASN A 62 8.03 -8.00 -2.41
CA ASN A 62 7.20 -7.06 -1.64
C ASN A 62 7.55 -7.04 -0.13
N VAL A 63 8.83 -7.16 0.21
CA VAL A 63 9.31 -7.29 1.60
C VAL A 63 9.02 -6.04 2.42
N ALA A 64 9.17 -4.86 1.82
CA ALA A 64 8.93 -3.58 2.48
C ALA A 64 7.49 -3.45 2.98
N ALA A 65 6.51 -3.62 2.09
CA ALA A 65 5.10 -3.53 2.45
C ALA A 65 4.70 -4.64 3.43
N HIS A 66 5.25 -5.85 3.26
CA HIS A 66 5.00 -6.95 4.20
C HIS A 66 5.55 -6.65 5.60
N GLY A 67 6.77 -6.13 5.69
CA GLY A 67 7.40 -5.69 6.94
C GLY A 67 6.56 -4.61 7.62
N MET A 68 6.03 -3.66 6.85
CA MET A 68 5.17 -2.60 7.37
C MET A 68 3.83 -3.09 7.88
N ALA A 69 3.16 -3.95 7.12
CA ALA A 69 1.93 -4.58 7.59
C ALA A 69 2.16 -5.36 8.89
N LYS A 70 3.30 -6.07 9.00
CA LYS A 70 3.66 -6.81 10.21
C LYS A 70 3.93 -5.88 11.39
N LEU A 71 4.67 -4.79 11.20
CA LEU A 71 4.93 -3.79 12.24
C LEU A 71 3.63 -3.17 12.74
N ALA A 72 2.74 -2.75 11.82
CA ALA A 72 1.44 -2.18 12.17
C ALA A 72 0.59 -3.13 13.00
N VAL A 73 0.52 -4.42 12.63
CA VAL A 73 -0.22 -5.43 13.39
C VAL A 73 0.37 -5.67 14.78
N SER A 74 1.68 -5.54 14.93
CA SER A 74 2.38 -5.74 16.22
C SER A 74 2.41 -4.49 17.11
N SER A 75 2.04 -3.32 16.58
CA SER A 75 2.06 -2.05 17.29
C SER A 75 0.74 -1.82 18.02
N SER A 76 0.80 -1.24 19.22
CA SER A 76 -0.36 -0.72 19.94
C SER A 76 -0.64 0.75 19.63
N ILE A 77 0.18 1.37 18.77
CA ILE A 77 0.15 2.78 18.43
C ILE A 77 0.05 2.94 16.91
N ASP A 78 -0.88 3.78 16.48
CA ASP A 78 -1.01 4.21 15.08
C ASP A 78 0.04 5.28 14.77
N PHE A 79 0.81 5.06 13.70
CA PHE A 79 1.80 6.03 13.21
C PHE A 79 1.60 6.27 11.72
N CYS A 80 1.55 7.54 11.30
CA CYS A 80 1.56 7.94 9.90
C CYS A 80 2.95 8.50 9.56
N TRP A 81 3.57 7.99 8.49
CA TRP A 81 4.91 8.42 8.08
C TRP A 81 4.81 9.34 6.88
N TYR A 82 5.36 10.56 7.00
CA TYR A 82 5.18 11.60 6.00
C TYR A 82 6.42 11.83 5.11
N GLU A 83 7.61 11.41 5.55
CA GLU A 83 8.88 11.73 4.90
C GLU A 83 9.92 10.58 4.97
N GLU A 84 10.87 10.63 5.92
CA GLU A 84 11.93 9.63 6.06
C GLU A 84 11.40 8.34 6.70
N PRO A 85 11.74 7.16 6.15
CA PRO A 85 11.41 5.91 6.78
C PRO A 85 12.15 5.79 8.12
N LEU A 86 11.39 5.55 9.18
CA LEU A 86 11.86 5.25 10.53
C LEU A 86 12.88 4.10 10.45
N ASN A 87 13.96 4.22 11.23
CA ASN A 87 15.10 3.30 11.19
C ASN A 87 14.70 1.82 11.33
N SER A 88 13.59 1.52 12.00
CA SER A 88 13.03 0.17 12.13
C SER A 88 12.54 -0.44 10.81
N ILE A 89 12.07 0.36 9.83
CA ILE A 89 11.85 -0.14 8.45
C ILE A 89 13.19 -0.44 7.81
N VAL A 90 14.13 0.50 7.92
CA VAL A 90 15.43 0.37 7.25
C VAL A 90 16.11 -0.90 7.72
N GLU A 91 16.11 -1.16 9.02
CA GLU A 91 16.56 -2.42 9.63
C GLU A 91 15.76 -3.63 9.13
N ALA A 92 14.42 -3.56 9.08
CA ALA A 92 13.59 -4.65 8.56
C ALA A 92 13.82 -4.97 7.07
N LEU A 93 14.28 -4.00 6.27
CA LEU A 93 14.69 -4.21 4.88
C LEU A 93 16.06 -4.87 4.77
N TYR A 94 16.96 -4.61 5.72
CA TYR A 94 18.29 -5.22 5.78
C TYR A 94 18.31 -6.61 6.41
N ASP A 95 17.39 -6.92 7.33
CA ASP A 95 17.27 -8.24 8.00
C ASP A 95 16.72 -9.37 7.10
N VAL A 96 16.34 -9.06 5.87
CA VAL A 96 15.82 -10.03 4.89
C VAL A 96 16.84 -10.36 3.78
N ALA A 97 18.09 -9.86 3.91
CA ALA A 97 19.20 -10.16 3.00
C ALA A 97 19.93 -11.47 3.32
#